data_AF-A0A8D2AN27-F1
#
_entry.id   AF-A0A8D2AN27-F1
#
_cell.length_a   1.000
_cell.length_b   1.000
_cell.length_c   1.000
_cell.angle_alpha   90.00
_cell.angle_beta   90.00
_cell.angle_gamma   90.00
#
_symmetry.space_group_name_H-M   'P 1'
#
loop_
_entity.id
_entity.type
_entity.pdbx_description
1 polymer ?
#
loop_
_entity_poly.entity_id
_entity_poly.type
_entity_poly.pdbx_seq_one_letter_code
_entity_poly.pdbx_strand_id
1 'polypeptide(L)'
;MQTPGAQNYNRSTPEHIIMKIPHIQNKDRILKAAREKCQITYKGKPIRISADFSAQTLKAKRAWNNIFQALKEHRCQPRIPIKRIHK
;
A
#
# COMPACT_ATOMS: atom_id res chain seq x y z
N MET A 1 17.17 -13.42 -12.56
CA MET A 1 18.00 -13.17 -11.37
C MET A 1 18.13 -11.66 -11.23
N GLN A 2 17.68 -11.08 -10.12
CA GLN A 2 17.73 -9.63 -9.92
C GLN A 2 18.99 -9.31 -9.11
N THR A 3 19.92 -8.62 -9.73
CA THR A 3 21.19 -8.16 -9.15
C THR A 3 20.92 -7.23 -7.96
N PRO A 4 21.62 -7.35 -6.81
CA PRO A 4 21.53 -6.35 -5.75
C PRO A 4 22.14 -5.05 -6.28
N GLY A 5 21.31 -4.05 -6.51
CA GLY A 5 21.75 -2.74 -7.00
C GLY A 5 22.70 -2.08 -5.99
N ALA A 6 23.76 -1.48 -6.51
CA ALA A 6 24.71 -0.70 -5.73
C ALA A 6 23.97 0.30 -4.82
N GLN A 7 24.29 0.27 -3.52
CA GLN A 7 23.72 1.19 -2.54
C GLN A 7 24.16 2.62 -2.89
N ASN A 8 23.19 3.45 -3.30
CA ASN A 8 23.40 4.87 -3.57
C ASN A 8 23.42 5.62 -2.24
N TYR A 9 24.62 6.00 -1.79
CA TYR A 9 24.89 6.72 -0.53
C TYR A 9 24.42 8.19 -0.50
N ASN A 10 23.94 8.72 -1.63
CA ASN A 10 23.52 10.14 -1.75
C ASN A 10 22.02 10.39 -1.46
N ARG A 11 21.28 9.43 -0.90
CA ARG A 11 19.82 9.53 -0.71
C ARG A 11 19.44 9.69 0.75
N SER A 12 18.83 10.84 1.10
CA SER A 12 18.44 11.20 2.47
C SER A 12 17.27 10.38 3.04
N THR A 13 16.38 9.87 2.19
CA THR A 13 15.24 9.03 2.60
C THR A 13 15.59 7.55 2.52
N PRO A 14 15.32 6.75 3.59
CA PRO A 14 15.49 5.30 3.56
C PRO A 14 14.67 4.65 2.44
N GLU A 15 15.27 3.70 1.72
CA GLU A 15 14.56 2.95 0.67
C GLU A 15 13.47 2.04 1.25
N HIS A 16 12.43 1.77 0.46
CA HIS A 16 11.36 0.85 0.87
C HIS A 16 11.88 -0.59 0.96
N ILE A 17 11.62 -1.26 2.08
CA ILE A 17 11.93 -2.68 2.25
C ILE A 17 10.80 -3.52 1.64
N ILE A 18 11.10 -4.30 0.61
CA ILE A 18 10.15 -5.22 -0.02
C ILE A 18 10.28 -6.60 0.61
N MET A 19 9.24 -7.03 1.31
CA MET A 19 9.15 -8.38 1.87
C MET A 19 8.21 -9.25 1.02
N LYS A 20 8.71 -10.40 0.56
CA LYS A 20 7.88 -11.41 -0.12
C LYS A 20 7.27 -12.35 0.92
N ILE A 21 5.95 -12.28 1.08
CA ILE A 21 5.19 -13.17 1.97
C ILE A 21 4.58 -14.29 1.12
N PRO A 22 4.90 -15.57 1.38
CA PRO A 22 4.47 -16.69 0.54
C PRO A 22 2.96 -16.95 0.63
N HIS A 23 2.36 -16.72 1.80
CA HIS A 23 0.95 -16.98 2.03
C HIS A 23 0.11 -15.70 1.98
N ILE A 24 -0.85 -15.65 1.05
CA ILE A 24 -1.67 -14.46 0.81
C ILE A 24 -2.50 -14.06 2.03
N GLN A 25 -2.98 -15.03 2.82
CA GLN A 25 -3.79 -14.74 4.01
C GLN A 25 -2.94 -14.05 5.09
N ASN A 26 -1.65 -14.42 5.21
CA ASN A 26 -0.75 -13.78 6.17
C ASN A 26 -0.47 -12.34 5.75
N LYS A 27 -0.27 -12.11 4.44
CA LYS A 27 -0.12 -10.76 3.88
C LYS A 27 -1.34 -9.90 4.16
N ASP A 28 -2.55 -10.43 3.95
CA ASP A 28 -3.79 -9.71 4.18
C ASP A 28 -3.98 -9.37 5.67
N ARG A 29 -3.73 -10.33 6.57
CA ARG A 29 -3.79 -10.12 8.03
C ARG A 29 -2.83 -9.03 8.51
N ILE A 30 -1.59 -9.03 8.04
CA ILE A 30 -0.60 -7.99 8.39
C ILE A 30 -1.05 -6.62 7.88
N LEU A 31 -1.51 -6.53 6.63
CA LEU A 31 -1.99 -5.28 6.06
C LEU A 31 -3.26 -4.77 6.75
N LYS A 32 -4.15 -5.68 7.18
CA LYS A 32 -5.35 -5.34 7.94
C LYS A 32 -4.99 -4.77 9.32
N ALA A 33 -4.14 -5.46 10.08
CA ALA A 33 -3.66 -5.00 11.38
C ALA A 33 -2.93 -3.64 11.26
N ALA A 34 -2.17 -3.44 10.18
CA ALA A 34 -1.50 -2.17 9.91
C ALA A 34 -2.45 -1.01 9.59
N ARG A 35 -3.66 -1.29 9.06
CA ARG A 35 -4.70 -0.28 8.80
C ARG A 35 -5.53 0.03 10.04
N GLU A 36 -5.80 -0.99 10.85
CA GLU A 36 -6.54 -0.84 12.11
C GLU A 36 -5.72 -0.07 13.16
N LYS A 37 -4.40 -0.23 13.13
CA LYS A 37 -3.50 0.49 14.02
C LYS A 37 -3.12 1.85 13.41
N CYS A 38 -3.51 2.96 14.07
CA CYS A 38 -3.24 4.31 13.59
C CYS A 38 -1.75 4.64 13.43
N GLN A 39 -0.88 4.10 14.29
CA GLN A 39 0.56 4.31 14.22
C GLN A 39 1.33 3.03 14.55
N ILE A 40 2.22 2.64 13.65
CA ILE A 40 3.15 1.53 13.85
C ILE A 40 4.52 2.15 14.10
N THR A 41 5.21 1.68 15.14
CA THR A 41 6.53 2.20 15.50
C THR A 41 7.56 1.08 15.52
N TYR A 42 8.77 1.35 15.03
CA TYR A 42 9.93 0.49 15.15
C TYR A 42 11.08 1.29 15.76
N LYS A 43 11.64 0.82 16.87
CA LYS A 43 12.71 1.51 17.62
C LYS A 43 12.39 2.99 17.88
N GLY A 44 11.16 3.27 18.31
CA GLY A 44 10.66 4.62 18.60
C GLY A 44 10.34 5.49 17.37
N LYS A 45 10.56 5.01 16.14
CA LYS A 45 10.26 5.76 14.91
C LYS A 45 8.98 5.26 14.25
N PRO A 46 8.08 6.13 13.76
CA PRO A 46 6.90 5.71 13.03
C PRO A 46 7.30 5.05 11.71
N ILE A 47 6.64 3.95 11.37
CA ILE A 47 6.82 3.22 10.12
C ILE A 47 5.47 3.00 9.43
N ARG A 48 5.50 2.92 8.11
CA ARG A 48 4.32 2.66 7.28
C ARG A 48 4.46 1.33 6.57
N ILE A 49 3.50 0.45 6.79
CA ILE A 49 3.39 -0.82 6.06
C ILE A 49 2.31 -0.64 4.99
N SER A 50 2.61 -1.03 3.75
CA SER A 50 1.69 -0.92 2.63
C SER A 50 1.93 -2.05 1.63
N ALA A 51 0.90 -2.41 0.88
CA ALA A 51 1.02 -3.42 -0.16
C ALA A 51 1.82 -2.86 -1.34
N ASP A 52 2.74 -3.66 -1.87
CA ASP A 52 3.41 -3.34 -3.12
C ASP A 52 2.46 -3.61 -4.31
N PHE A 53 2.34 -2.63 -5.20
CA PHE A 53 1.44 -2.65 -6.34
C PHE A 53 2.24 -2.34 -7.60
N SER A 54 1.89 -3.00 -8.71
CA SER A 54 2.49 -2.67 -10.01
C SER A 54 2.20 -1.22 -10.40
N ALA A 55 3.05 -0.63 -11.23
CA ALA A 55 2.90 0.75 -11.70
C ALA A 55 1.52 1.00 -12.37
N GLN A 56 1.03 0.02 -13.13
CA GLN A 56 -0.30 0.08 -13.76
C GLN A 56 -1.42 0.10 -12.72
N THR A 57 -1.34 -0.76 -11.70
CA THR A 57 -2.32 -0.82 -10.61
C THR A 57 -2.32 0.49 -9.80
N LEU A 58 -1.13 1.04 -9.53
CA LEU A 58 -0.99 2.34 -8.86
C LEU A 58 -1.61 3.47 -9.68
N LYS A 59 -1.39 3.49 -11.00
CA LYS A 59 -1.98 4.49 -11.89
C LYS A 59 -3.50 4.41 -11.90
N ALA A 60 -4.07 3.21 -12.03
CA ALA A 60 -5.51 2.99 -11.97
C ALA A 60 -6.09 3.45 -10.62
N LYS A 61 -5.42 3.12 -9.50
CA LYS A 61 -5.84 3.53 -8.15
C LYS A 61 -5.85 5.05 -7.98
N ARG A 62 -4.86 5.77 -8.51
CA ARG A 62 -4.80 7.24 -8.48
C ARG A 62 -5.94 7.86 -9.31
N ALA A 63 -6.18 7.34 -10.52
CA ALA A 63 -7.29 7.80 -11.36
C ALA A 63 -8.64 7.61 -10.66
N TRP A 64 -8.86 6.44 -10.05
CA TRP A 64 -10.06 6.17 -9.25
C TRP A 64 -10.21 7.10 -8.04
N ASN A 65 -9.12 7.40 -7.33
CA ASN A 65 -9.17 8.35 -6.22
C ASN A 65 -9.63 9.75 -6.67
N ASN A 66 -9.19 10.23 -7.85
CA ASN A 66 -9.63 11.53 -8.38
C ASN A 66 -11.14 11.54 -8.65
N ILE A 67 -11.67 10.46 -9.25
CA ILE A 67 -13.12 10.31 -9.50
C ILE A 67 -13.88 10.26 -8.17
N PHE A 68 -13.37 9.50 -7.20
CA PHE A 68 -14.00 9.37 -5.89
C PHE A 68 -14.06 10.70 -5.14
N GLN A 69 -13.01 11.52 -5.27
CA GLN A 69 -12.94 12.86 -4.69
C GLN A 69 -13.98 13.80 -5.34
N ALA A 70 -14.08 13.82 -6.67
CA ALA A 70 -15.07 14.61 -7.40
C ALA A 70 -16.51 14.21 -7.02
N LEU A 71 -16.79 12.91 -6.91
CA LEU A 71 -18.09 12.42 -6.47
C LEU A 71 -18.43 12.89 -5.04
N LYS A 72 -17.44 12.91 -4.14
CA LYS A 72 -17.61 13.38 -2.77
C LYS A 72 -17.94 14.88 -2.71
N GLU A 73 -17.35 15.68 -3.59
CA GLU A 73 -17.63 17.13 -3.70
C GLU A 73 -19.08 17.39 -4.11
N HIS A 74 -19.64 16.55 -4.97
CA HIS A 74 -21.05 16.60 -5.37
C HIS A 74 -22.02 15.94 -4.37
N ARG A 75 -21.58 15.70 -3.12
CA ARG A 75 -22.35 15.05 -2.04
C ARG A 75 -22.82 13.62 -2.37
N CYS A 76 -22.24 12.98 -3.38
CA CYS A 76 -22.44 11.56 -3.60
C CYS A 76 -21.68 10.78 -2.51
N GLN A 77 -22.22 9.62 -2.12
CA GLN A 77 -21.53 8.68 -1.23
C GLN A 77 -21.02 7.49 -2.06
N PRO A 78 -19.89 7.64 -2.78
CA PRO A 78 -19.36 6.55 -3.57
C PRO A 78 -18.95 5.40 -2.64
N ARG A 79 -19.45 4.19 -2.91
CA ARG A 79 -19.07 2.96 -2.21
C ARG A 79 -18.26 2.10 -3.16
N ILE A 80 -17.12 1.59 -2.70
CA ILE A 80 -16.35 0.60 -3.45
C ILE A 80 -16.95 -0.78 -3.11
N PRO A 81 -17.60 -1.48 -4.05
CA PRO A 81 -18.09 -2.82 -3.80
C PRO A 81 -16.89 -3.76 -3.62
N ILE A 82 -16.70 -4.27 -2.39
CA ILE A 82 -15.64 -5.22 -2.10
C ILE A 82 -16.11 -6.60 -2.61
N LYS A 83 -15.83 -6.92 -3.88
CA LYS A 83 -16.00 -8.30 -4.35
C LYS A 83 -14.91 -9.15 -3.70
N ARG A 84 -15.29 -10.02 -2.75
CA ARG A 84 -14.43 -11.13 -2.30
C ARG A 84 -14.18 -12.02 -3.51
N ILE A 85 -12.97 -11.94 -4.06
CA ILE A 85 -12.49 -12.93 -5.04
C ILE A 85 -12.23 -14.20 -4.24
N HIS A 86 -13.18 -15.12 -4.25
CA HIS A 86 -12.93 -16.48 -3.81
C HIS A 86 -12.09 -17.14 -4.92
N LYS A 87 -10.93 -17.67 -4.56
CA LYS A 87 -10.19 -18.65 -5.35
C LYS A 87 -10.31 -19.98 -4.64
#